data_AF-A0A4Q7ZP91-F1
#
_entry.id   AF-A0A4Q7ZP91-F1
#
_cell.length_a   1.000
_cell.length_b   1.000
_cell.length_c   1.000
_cell.angle_alpha   90.00
_cell.angle_beta   90.00
_cell.angle_gamma   90.00
#
_symmetry.space_group_name_H-M   'P 1'
#
loop_
_entity.id
_entity.type
_entity.pdbx_description
1 polymer ?
#
loop_
_entity_poly.entity_id
_entity_poly.type
_entity_poly.pdbx_seq_one_letter_code
_entity_poly.pdbx_strand_id
1 'polypeptide(L)'
;MQGTLDTLLSADGSVAPAALSLRDTTFVVLDLETTGGAADGAGITEIGAVKVRGGEQLGVFATLVNPGERLPPFITVLTGITEAMLAPAPPIEVVLPSLLEFLRGAVLVAHNAPYDVGFLKAACARHGYPWPQPRVVDTAALARRVLTRDEVPNRKLSTLARHFHAAVEPTHRALDDARATVDVLHGLIERLGGHRVHTLGEAIEFAKAVTPTQRRKRHLADGLPHAPGVYVFRGADERALYVGTSKDIATRVRTYFTASEKRARISEMLAAATRVEAVECAHALEAEVRELRLIAAHAPPYNRRSKYPERVVWLKLTTEAYPRLSVVRQLADDDATYLGPFSSRRTAELAAAGVYDAVPLRQCTHRLSVRTPTPACALAELGRCPAPCEHQITTDEYARRAALPFRTATHGDPEPIVDALLARIAALSDRQRYEEAAVVRSRLIALLRATVRMQRLGSLTRLAELVAARRDGNGGWEIIVVRHGRLAAAATSPPRQHPRPTLDAARATAETVRPGPGPVPAASAEETERILAWLDRPDTRLVETSGDWVSPARGAARFSSLLNRAEAAASGRDSAVCSSVTDRSDDRRSHRL
;
A
#
# COMPACT_ATOMS: atom_id res chain seq x y z
N MET A 1 -32.13 17.42 46.38
CA MET A 1 -30.93 18.29 46.23
C MET A 1 -30.76 18.60 44.76
N GLN A 2 -31.17 19.81 44.36
CA GLN A 2 -30.84 20.41 43.08
C GLN A 2 -29.31 20.56 42.98
N GLY A 3 -28.74 20.03 41.89
CA GLY A 3 -27.31 20.06 41.59
C GLY A 3 -27.09 20.13 40.08
N THR A 4 -27.02 21.37 39.59
CA THR A 4 -26.32 21.88 38.40
C THR A 4 -26.64 21.29 37.02
N LEU A 5 -27.63 21.94 36.39
CA LEU A 5 -27.91 21.94 34.94
C LEU A 5 -26.79 22.60 34.09
N ASP A 6 -25.72 23.13 34.69
CA ASP A 6 -24.77 24.03 34.02
C ASP A 6 -23.66 23.35 33.20
N THR A 7 -23.69 22.03 33.02
CA THR A 7 -22.66 21.29 32.24
C THR A 7 -23.14 20.78 30.89
N LEU A 8 -24.37 21.11 30.47
CA LEU A 8 -24.99 20.57 29.25
C LEU A 8 -25.03 21.53 28.06
N LEU A 9 -24.61 22.78 28.23
CA LEU A 9 -24.72 23.82 27.21
C LEU A 9 -23.38 24.04 26.48
N SER A 10 -23.42 23.99 25.15
CA SER A 10 -22.35 24.51 24.30
C SER A 10 -22.29 26.05 24.44
N ALA A 11 -21.22 26.69 23.97
CA ALA A 11 -20.99 28.14 24.12
C ALA A 11 -22.11 29.05 23.54
N ASP A 12 -23.06 28.48 22.80
CA ASP A 12 -24.23 29.13 22.20
C ASP A 12 -25.57 28.84 22.93
N GLY A 13 -25.55 28.13 24.06
CA GLY A 13 -26.78 27.77 24.79
C GLY A 13 -27.55 26.58 24.19
N SER A 14 -26.96 25.82 23.26
CA SER A 14 -27.53 24.58 22.75
C SER A 14 -27.06 23.35 23.55
N VAL A 15 -27.94 22.36 23.76
CA VAL A 15 -27.54 21.08 24.39
C VAL A 15 -26.49 20.41 23.52
N ALA A 16 -25.34 20.04 24.10
CA ALA A 16 -24.29 19.33 23.38
C ALA A 16 -24.89 18.13 22.60
N PRO A 17 -24.71 18.01 21.27
CA PRO A 17 -25.42 16.99 20.46
C PRO A 17 -25.18 15.54 20.88
N ALA A 18 -24.13 15.27 21.66
CA ALA A 18 -23.84 13.95 22.24
C ALA A 18 -24.75 13.59 23.42
N ALA A 19 -25.29 14.60 24.12
CA ALA A 19 -26.20 14.45 25.25
C ALA A 19 -27.68 14.38 24.82
N LEU A 20 -27.98 14.53 23.52
CA LEU A 20 -29.32 14.34 23.01
C LEU A 20 -29.78 12.89 23.25
N SER A 21 -30.98 12.75 23.81
CA SER A 21 -31.68 11.48 23.90
C SER A 21 -31.87 10.89 22.49
N LEU A 22 -31.78 9.56 22.38
CA LEU A 22 -32.11 8.86 21.13
C LEU A 22 -33.53 9.18 20.65
N ARG A 23 -34.46 9.45 21.57
CA ARG A 23 -35.84 9.85 21.24
C ARG A 23 -35.91 11.22 20.57
N ASP A 24 -35.13 12.17 21.06
CA ASP A 24 -35.19 13.58 20.62
C ASP A 24 -34.26 13.86 19.44
N THR A 25 -33.47 12.89 19.02
CA THR A 25 -32.52 12.98 17.90
C THR A 25 -33.26 12.80 16.57
N THR A 26 -33.00 13.70 15.62
CA THR A 26 -33.46 13.53 14.23
C THR A 26 -32.46 12.66 13.48
N PHE A 27 -32.93 11.53 12.94
CA PHE A 27 -32.17 10.63 12.10
C PHE A 27 -32.57 10.78 10.64
N VAL A 28 -31.63 10.63 9.72
CA VAL A 28 -31.91 10.34 8.31
C VAL A 28 -31.34 8.97 8.01
N VAL A 29 -32.22 8.01 7.79
CA VAL A 29 -31.87 6.65 7.35
C VAL A 29 -31.71 6.67 5.85
N LEU A 30 -30.52 6.37 5.34
CA LEU A 30 -30.16 6.43 3.94
C LEU A 30 -29.73 5.04 3.46
N ASP A 31 -30.13 4.72 2.24
CA ASP A 31 -29.62 3.60 1.45
C ASP A 31 -29.38 4.06 -0.01
N LEU A 32 -28.37 3.49 -0.66
CA LEU A 32 -27.98 3.80 -2.03
C LEU A 32 -27.89 2.54 -2.88
N GLU A 33 -28.50 2.57 -4.06
CA GLU A 33 -28.17 1.62 -5.12
C GLU A 33 -27.09 2.20 -6.03
N THR A 34 -26.21 1.35 -6.54
CA THR A 34 -25.01 1.75 -7.29
C THR A 34 -24.75 0.84 -8.47
N THR A 35 -23.91 1.28 -9.41
CA THR A 35 -23.46 0.45 -10.54
C THR A 35 -22.52 -0.70 -10.12
N GLY A 36 -22.17 -0.79 -8.84
CA GLY A 36 -21.28 -1.80 -8.27
C GLY A 36 -19.80 -1.43 -8.37
N GLY A 37 -19.00 -1.81 -7.37
CA GLY A 37 -17.57 -1.48 -7.31
C GLY A 37 -17.23 -0.53 -6.16
N ALA A 38 -16.09 0.17 -6.27
CA ALA A 38 -15.64 1.14 -5.27
C ALA A 38 -16.09 2.56 -5.64
N ALA A 39 -16.31 3.40 -4.63
CA ALA A 39 -16.86 4.76 -4.78
C ALA A 39 -16.01 5.71 -5.66
N ASP A 40 -14.74 5.39 -5.91
CA ASP A 40 -13.84 6.16 -6.77
C ASP A 40 -14.02 5.87 -8.27
N GLY A 41 -14.79 4.84 -8.64
CA GLY A 41 -15.00 4.45 -10.04
C GLY A 41 -16.43 4.00 -10.40
N ALA A 42 -17.38 4.02 -9.46
CA ALA A 42 -18.77 3.60 -9.68
C ALA A 42 -19.76 4.76 -9.43
N GLY A 43 -20.89 4.76 -10.12
CA GLY A 43 -21.99 5.71 -10.00
C GLY A 43 -23.11 5.28 -9.04
N ILE A 44 -23.87 6.27 -8.56
CA ILE A 44 -25.13 6.07 -7.80
C ILE A 44 -26.28 5.95 -8.80
N THR A 45 -27.14 4.96 -8.63
CA THR A 45 -28.30 4.69 -9.51
C THR A 45 -29.65 4.99 -8.85
N GLU A 46 -29.73 4.90 -7.52
CA GLU A 46 -30.92 5.26 -6.75
C GLU A 46 -30.54 5.75 -5.36
N ILE A 47 -31.30 6.69 -4.83
CA ILE A 47 -31.17 7.22 -3.48
C ILE A 47 -32.50 7.04 -2.77
N GLY A 48 -32.48 6.43 -1.60
CA GLY A 48 -33.62 6.35 -0.69
C GLY A 48 -33.22 6.87 0.69
N ALA A 49 -33.95 7.85 1.19
CA ALA A 49 -33.72 8.41 2.51
C ALA A 49 -35.02 8.68 3.26
N VAL A 50 -35.07 8.32 4.53
CA VAL A 50 -36.21 8.54 5.41
C VAL A 50 -35.76 9.34 6.63
N LYS A 51 -36.33 10.53 6.82
CA LYS A 51 -36.06 11.38 7.99
C LYS A 51 -37.05 11.04 9.09
N VAL A 52 -36.56 10.71 10.28
CA VAL A 52 -37.36 10.28 11.42
C VAL A 52 -36.94 10.98 12.71
N ARG A 53 -37.87 11.17 13.64
CA ARG A 53 -37.62 11.66 15.00
C ARG A 53 -38.68 11.11 15.95
N GLY A 54 -38.26 10.59 17.11
CA GLY A 54 -39.21 10.10 18.12
C GLY A 54 -40.12 8.94 17.66
N GLY A 55 -39.73 8.21 16.62
CA GLY A 55 -40.55 7.15 16.00
C GLY A 55 -41.44 7.62 14.85
N GLU A 56 -41.52 8.93 14.57
CA GLU A 56 -42.34 9.49 13.51
C GLU A 56 -41.52 9.81 12.26
N GLN A 57 -42.10 9.55 11.08
CA GLN A 57 -41.52 9.92 9.80
C GLN A 57 -41.77 11.42 9.50
N LEU A 58 -40.70 12.20 9.44
CA LEU A 58 -40.73 13.63 9.13
C LEU A 58 -40.65 13.93 7.63
N GLY A 59 -40.09 13.02 6.84
CA GLY A 59 -39.97 13.21 5.40
C GLY A 59 -39.28 12.05 4.70
N VAL A 60 -39.46 12.00 3.38
CA VAL A 60 -38.85 11.00 2.50
C VAL A 60 -38.18 11.71 1.34
N PHE A 61 -36.98 11.27 0.99
CA PHE A 61 -36.26 11.66 -0.22
C PHE A 61 -36.01 10.39 -1.02
N ALA A 62 -36.57 10.28 -2.23
CA ALA A 62 -36.38 9.13 -3.09
C ALA A 62 -36.24 9.57 -4.54
N THR A 63 -35.20 9.10 -5.21
CA THR A 63 -35.00 9.43 -6.63
C THR A 63 -34.06 8.43 -7.31
N LEU A 64 -34.33 8.14 -8.58
CA LEU A 64 -33.35 7.50 -9.46
C LEU A 64 -32.29 8.53 -9.84
N VAL A 65 -31.08 8.05 -10.09
CA VAL A 65 -29.95 8.89 -10.48
C VAL A 65 -29.33 8.30 -11.75
N ASN A 66 -29.16 9.13 -12.78
CA ASN A 66 -28.41 8.70 -13.95
C ASN A 66 -26.91 8.69 -13.61
N PRO A 67 -26.25 7.51 -13.59
CA PRO A 67 -24.84 7.41 -13.19
C PRO A 67 -23.88 7.89 -14.28
N GLY A 68 -24.35 8.17 -15.50
CA GLY A 68 -23.52 8.59 -16.64
C GLY A 68 -22.67 7.47 -17.24
N GLU A 69 -22.88 6.22 -16.81
CA GLU A 69 -22.16 5.03 -17.26
C GLU A 69 -23.12 3.84 -17.44
N ARG A 70 -22.66 2.78 -18.13
CA ARG A 70 -23.49 1.59 -18.34
C ARG A 70 -23.64 0.79 -17.06
N LEU A 71 -24.87 0.38 -16.79
CA LEU A 71 -25.25 -0.50 -15.70
C LEU A 71 -24.85 -1.96 -16.02
N PRO A 72 -24.02 -2.60 -15.18
CA PRO A 72 -23.70 -4.01 -15.37
C PRO A 72 -24.97 -4.89 -15.27
N PRO A 73 -25.16 -5.91 -16.14
CA PRO A 73 -26.39 -6.71 -16.18
C PRO A 73 -26.79 -7.36 -14.84
N PHE A 74 -25.82 -7.74 -14.01
CA PHE A 74 -26.11 -8.35 -12.71
C PHE A 74 -26.74 -7.36 -11.72
N ILE A 75 -26.47 -6.06 -11.84
CA ILE A 75 -27.09 -5.04 -10.99
C ILE A 75 -28.57 -4.92 -11.32
N THR A 76 -28.93 -4.92 -12.61
CA THR A 76 -30.33 -4.94 -13.04
C THR A 76 -31.08 -6.15 -12.50
N VAL A 77 -30.45 -7.33 -12.47
CA VAL A 77 -31.06 -8.53 -11.88
C VAL A 77 -31.23 -8.39 -10.36
N LEU A 78 -30.30 -7.72 -9.68
CA LEU A 78 -30.31 -7.56 -8.24
C LEU A 78 -31.34 -6.52 -7.78
N THR A 79 -31.38 -5.35 -8.40
CA THR A 79 -32.16 -4.18 -7.95
C THR A 79 -33.44 -3.96 -8.76
N GLY A 80 -33.56 -4.61 -9.92
CA GLY A 80 -34.64 -4.34 -10.88
C GLY A 80 -34.51 -3.00 -11.61
N ILE A 81 -33.45 -2.22 -11.36
CA ILE A 81 -33.19 -0.95 -12.04
C ILE A 81 -32.68 -1.22 -13.45
N THR A 82 -33.37 -0.69 -14.45
CA THR A 82 -32.99 -0.84 -15.87
C THR A 82 -32.37 0.43 -16.43
N GLU A 83 -31.56 0.30 -17.47
CA GLU A 83 -30.99 1.44 -18.21
C GLU A 83 -32.08 2.41 -18.72
N ALA A 84 -33.23 1.88 -19.13
CA ALA A 84 -34.36 2.68 -19.58
C ALA A 84 -34.96 3.55 -18.45
N MET A 85 -34.86 3.11 -17.20
CA MET A 85 -35.27 3.90 -16.03
C MET A 85 -34.24 4.98 -15.68
N LEU A 86 -32.95 4.69 -15.87
CA LEU A 86 -31.85 5.60 -15.52
C LEU A 86 -31.62 6.70 -16.57
N ALA A 87 -31.84 6.41 -17.84
CA ALA A 87 -31.63 7.37 -18.92
C ALA A 87 -32.37 8.71 -18.73
N PRO A 88 -33.67 8.75 -18.36
CA PRO A 88 -34.38 10.01 -18.09
C PRO A 88 -34.16 10.57 -16.68
N ALA A 89 -33.46 9.85 -15.79
CA ALA A 89 -33.26 10.27 -14.41
C ALA A 89 -32.27 11.46 -14.33
N PRO A 90 -32.40 12.35 -13.33
CA PRO A 90 -31.44 13.42 -13.14
C PRO A 90 -30.05 12.86 -12.79
N PRO A 91 -28.95 13.46 -13.27
CA PRO A 91 -27.61 13.06 -12.85
C PRO A 91 -27.31 13.54 -11.42
N ILE A 92 -26.29 12.95 -10.79
CA ILE A 92 -26.01 13.15 -9.37
C ILE A 92 -25.75 14.62 -9.01
N GLU A 93 -25.15 15.42 -9.89
CA GLU A 93 -24.90 16.84 -9.67
C GLU A 93 -26.17 17.68 -9.50
N VAL A 94 -27.30 17.23 -10.07
CA VAL A 94 -28.61 17.88 -9.92
C VAL A 94 -29.27 17.47 -8.59
N VAL A 95 -29.06 16.22 -8.17
CA VAL A 95 -29.71 15.63 -6.98
C VAL A 95 -28.98 15.99 -5.69
N LEU A 96 -27.65 16.05 -5.74
CA LEU A 96 -26.77 16.17 -4.58
C LEU A 96 -27.07 17.39 -3.69
N PRO A 97 -27.35 18.61 -4.20
CA PRO A 97 -27.65 19.77 -3.35
C PRO A 97 -28.89 19.56 -2.49
N SER A 98 -29.96 19.02 -3.08
CA SER A 98 -31.21 18.73 -2.38
C SER A 98 -31.04 17.61 -1.35
N LEU A 99 -30.21 16.61 -1.64
CA LEU A 99 -29.86 15.58 -0.67
C LEU A 99 -29.06 16.14 0.51
N LEU A 100 -28.06 16.98 0.26
CA LEU A 100 -27.27 17.60 1.32
C LEU A 100 -28.14 18.50 2.22
N GLU A 101 -29.12 19.20 1.64
CA GLU A 101 -30.12 19.94 2.39
C GLU A 101 -30.99 19.00 3.25
N PHE A 102 -31.43 17.88 2.67
CA PHE A 102 -32.22 16.88 3.38
C PHE A 102 -31.45 16.28 4.57
N LEU A 103 -30.13 16.13 4.47
CA LEU A 103 -29.27 15.61 5.53
C LEU A 103 -28.94 16.63 6.63
N ARG A 104 -29.19 17.93 6.39
CA ARG A 104 -28.75 19.01 7.29
C ARG A 104 -29.35 18.84 8.70
N GLY A 105 -28.48 18.96 9.71
CA GLY A 105 -28.87 18.94 11.12
C GLY A 105 -29.31 17.57 11.65
N ALA A 106 -29.23 16.50 10.86
CA ALA A 106 -29.62 15.15 11.25
C ALA A 106 -28.41 14.22 11.43
N VAL A 107 -28.62 13.14 12.19
CA VAL A 107 -27.69 12.01 12.27
C VAL A 107 -27.94 11.09 11.08
N LEU A 108 -26.91 10.82 10.29
CA LEU A 108 -26.99 9.89 9.19
C LEU A 108 -26.97 8.44 9.71
N VAL A 109 -27.92 7.64 9.29
CA VAL A 109 -28.02 6.22 9.62
C VAL A 109 -27.99 5.42 8.33
N ALA A 110 -27.20 4.36 8.29
CA ALA A 110 -27.20 3.42 7.15
C ALA A 110 -26.80 2.03 7.64
N HIS A 111 -27.20 0.99 6.91
CA HIS A 111 -26.82 -0.39 7.20
C HIS A 111 -25.51 -0.70 6.48
N ASN A 112 -24.40 -0.86 7.22
CA ASN A 112 -23.04 -0.84 6.65
C ASN A 112 -22.64 0.54 6.08
N ALA A 113 -22.91 1.58 6.87
CA ALA A 113 -22.73 2.99 6.53
C ALA A 113 -21.41 3.42 5.85
N PRO A 114 -20.23 2.80 6.07
CA PRO A 114 -19.03 3.17 5.32
C PRO A 114 -19.17 3.09 3.80
N TYR A 115 -20.06 2.25 3.30
CA TYR A 115 -20.34 2.12 1.87
C TYR A 115 -21.02 3.39 1.34
N ASP A 116 -22.21 3.72 1.85
CA ASP A 116 -23.02 4.87 1.41
C ASP A 116 -22.30 6.20 1.62
N VAL A 117 -21.67 6.36 2.79
CA VAL A 117 -20.86 7.54 3.12
C VAL A 117 -19.67 7.69 2.16
N GLY A 118 -19.10 6.58 1.69
CA GLY A 118 -18.04 6.57 0.69
C GLY A 118 -18.50 7.16 -0.64
N PHE A 119 -19.65 6.70 -1.13
CA PHE A 119 -20.27 7.20 -2.37
C PHE A 119 -20.65 8.67 -2.28
N LEU A 120 -21.29 9.11 -1.19
CA LEU A 120 -21.64 10.51 -1.02
C LEU A 120 -20.41 11.43 -0.90
N LYS A 121 -19.34 10.99 -0.21
CA LYS A 121 -18.08 11.74 -0.17
C LYS A 121 -17.44 11.87 -1.54
N ALA A 122 -17.44 10.79 -2.33
CA ALA A 122 -16.92 10.81 -3.69
C ALA A 122 -17.74 11.75 -4.59
N ALA A 123 -19.07 11.73 -4.48
CA ALA A 123 -19.95 12.65 -5.20
C ALA A 123 -19.69 14.12 -4.80
N CYS A 124 -19.60 14.41 -3.50
CA CYS A 124 -19.25 15.75 -3.01
C CYS A 124 -17.89 16.23 -3.55
N ALA A 125 -16.86 15.39 -3.46
CA ALA A 125 -15.53 15.73 -3.96
C ALA A 125 -15.51 15.97 -5.48
N ARG A 126 -16.23 15.15 -6.25
CA ARG A 126 -16.32 15.24 -7.71
C ARG A 126 -17.03 16.50 -8.20
N HIS A 127 -18.05 16.95 -7.47
CA HIS A 127 -18.90 18.07 -7.86
C HIS A 127 -18.64 19.36 -7.04
N GLY A 128 -17.53 19.42 -6.29
CA GLY A 128 -17.09 20.64 -5.61
C GLY A 128 -17.91 21.02 -4.36
N TYR A 129 -18.63 20.08 -3.75
CA TYR A 129 -19.36 20.31 -2.51
C TYR A 129 -18.53 19.92 -1.28
N PRO A 130 -18.49 20.73 -0.21
CA PRO A 130 -17.90 20.32 1.05
C PRO A 130 -18.75 19.21 1.69
N TRP A 131 -18.11 18.12 2.08
CA TRP A 131 -18.81 17.05 2.82
C TRP A 131 -19.21 17.57 4.22
N PRO A 132 -20.51 17.55 4.60
CA PRO A 132 -21.00 18.15 5.84
C PRO A 132 -20.59 17.43 7.14
N GLN A 133 -19.89 16.29 7.03
CA GLN A 133 -19.42 15.51 8.18
C GLN A 133 -20.51 15.22 9.23
N PRO A 134 -21.70 14.69 8.84
CA PRO A 134 -22.75 14.35 9.80
C PRO A 134 -22.24 13.27 10.76
N ARG A 135 -22.82 13.23 11.97
CA ARG A 135 -22.66 12.07 12.85
C ARG A 135 -23.29 10.86 12.16
N VAL A 136 -22.62 9.70 12.24
CA VAL A 136 -23.05 8.49 11.55
C VAL A 136 -23.31 7.37 12.54
N VAL A 137 -24.43 6.67 12.37
CA VAL A 137 -24.77 5.44 13.09
C VAL A 137 -24.89 4.29 12.09
N ASP A 138 -24.13 3.21 12.31
CA ASP A 138 -24.19 1.99 11.50
C ASP A 138 -25.07 0.94 12.21
N THR A 139 -26.24 0.63 11.64
CA THR A 139 -27.17 -0.34 12.23
C THR A 139 -26.60 -1.76 12.25
N ALA A 140 -25.72 -2.12 11.29
CA ALA A 140 -25.03 -3.41 11.32
C ALA A 140 -24.02 -3.48 12.48
N ALA A 141 -23.36 -2.37 12.80
CA ALA A 141 -22.45 -2.29 13.95
C ALA A 141 -23.18 -2.37 15.28
N LEU A 142 -24.31 -1.66 15.41
CA LEU A 142 -25.18 -1.77 16.58
C LEU A 142 -25.73 -3.19 16.74
N ALA A 143 -26.30 -3.78 15.68
CA ALA A 143 -26.86 -5.14 15.70
C ALA A 143 -25.83 -6.20 16.14
N ARG A 144 -24.57 -6.06 15.72
CA ARG A 144 -23.46 -6.95 16.17
C ARG A 144 -23.24 -6.92 17.67
N ARG A 145 -23.67 -5.87 18.36
CA ARG A 145 -23.41 -5.64 19.79
C ARG A 145 -24.62 -5.95 20.67
N VAL A 146 -25.83 -5.65 20.21
CA VAL A 146 -27.06 -5.85 21.00
C VAL A 146 -27.71 -7.22 20.81
N LEU A 147 -27.48 -7.89 19.67
CA LEU A 147 -28.10 -9.17 19.36
C LEU A 147 -27.07 -10.29 19.39
N THR A 148 -27.48 -11.47 19.84
CA THR A 148 -26.67 -12.69 19.91
C THR A 148 -26.73 -13.49 18.60
N ARG A 149 -25.97 -14.59 18.50
CA ARG A 149 -26.04 -15.52 17.36
C ARG A 149 -27.26 -16.44 17.42
N ASP A 150 -27.80 -16.66 18.60
CA ASP A 150 -28.98 -17.51 18.81
C ASP A 150 -30.26 -16.78 18.36
N GLU A 151 -30.25 -15.44 18.39
CA GLU A 151 -31.38 -14.62 17.93
C GLU A 151 -31.42 -14.46 16.40
N VAL A 152 -30.27 -14.26 15.76
CA VAL A 152 -30.20 -14.17 14.29
C VAL A 152 -28.92 -14.79 13.74
N PRO A 153 -29.00 -15.49 12.60
CA PRO A 153 -27.86 -16.22 12.02
C PRO A 153 -26.79 -15.30 11.43
N ASN A 154 -27.16 -14.07 11.05
CA ASN A 154 -26.26 -13.08 10.47
C ASN A 154 -26.82 -11.66 10.67
N ARG A 155 -26.10 -10.65 10.19
CA ARG A 155 -26.42 -9.22 10.36
C ARG A 155 -26.80 -8.53 9.06
N LYS A 156 -27.27 -9.29 8.06
CA LYS A 156 -27.78 -8.72 6.81
C LYS A 156 -29.11 -8.00 7.08
N LEU A 157 -29.39 -6.94 6.32
CA LEU A 157 -30.59 -6.14 6.48
C LEU A 157 -31.87 -7.01 6.44
N SER A 158 -32.03 -7.89 5.45
CA SER A 158 -33.19 -8.80 5.35
C SER A 158 -33.36 -9.73 6.55
N THR A 159 -32.27 -10.16 7.19
CA THR A 159 -32.33 -10.99 8.39
C THR A 159 -32.79 -10.16 9.60
N LEU A 160 -32.30 -8.92 9.73
CA LEU A 160 -32.69 -8.03 10.81
C LEU A 160 -34.12 -7.50 10.64
N ALA A 161 -34.52 -7.15 9.41
CA ALA A 161 -35.86 -6.70 9.07
C ALA A 161 -36.90 -7.75 9.48
N ARG A 162 -36.66 -9.03 9.13
CA ARG A 162 -37.52 -10.13 9.56
C ARG A 162 -37.53 -10.34 11.08
N HIS A 163 -36.38 -10.22 11.73
CA HIS A 163 -36.27 -10.38 13.19
C HIS A 163 -37.02 -9.30 13.95
N PHE A 164 -36.97 -8.05 13.48
CA PHE A 164 -37.67 -6.92 14.08
C PHE A 164 -39.07 -6.69 13.51
N HIS A 165 -39.58 -7.62 12.68
CA HIS A 165 -40.90 -7.52 12.06
C HIS A 165 -41.13 -6.19 11.32
N ALA A 166 -40.13 -5.77 10.52
CA ALA A 166 -40.20 -4.56 9.72
C ALA A 166 -41.44 -4.56 8.81
N ALA A 167 -42.06 -3.39 8.64
CA ALA A 167 -43.27 -3.24 7.84
C ALA A 167 -42.99 -3.35 6.33
N VAL A 168 -41.75 -3.06 5.93
CA VAL A 168 -41.27 -3.17 4.55
C VAL A 168 -40.15 -4.22 4.49
N GLU A 169 -40.30 -5.21 3.61
CA GLU A 169 -39.23 -6.17 3.35
C GLU A 169 -38.19 -5.50 2.42
N PRO A 170 -36.88 -5.63 2.71
CA PRO A 170 -35.82 -5.15 1.82
C PRO A 170 -35.87 -5.86 0.46
N THR A 171 -35.87 -5.08 -0.62
CA THR A 171 -36.01 -5.57 -2.00
C THR A 171 -34.85 -5.17 -2.91
N HIS A 172 -33.77 -4.59 -2.36
CA HIS A 172 -32.71 -3.96 -3.15
C HIS A 172 -33.25 -2.78 -3.97
N ARG A 173 -34.16 -2.03 -3.35
CA ARG A 173 -34.65 -0.73 -3.78
C ARG A 173 -34.36 0.25 -2.67
N ALA A 174 -33.67 1.33 -2.99
CA ALA A 174 -33.06 2.18 -1.97
C ALA A 174 -34.09 2.70 -0.94
N LEU A 175 -35.31 3.04 -1.38
CA LEU A 175 -36.35 3.52 -0.45
C LEU A 175 -36.91 2.40 0.43
N ASP A 176 -37.12 1.21 -0.11
CA ASP A 176 -37.65 0.06 0.65
C ASP A 176 -36.63 -0.38 1.70
N ASP A 177 -35.35 -0.45 1.31
CA ASP A 177 -34.24 -0.80 2.19
C ASP A 177 -34.02 0.28 3.26
N ALA A 178 -34.16 1.58 2.93
CA ALA A 178 -34.14 2.66 3.91
C ALA A 178 -35.29 2.57 4.92
N ARG A 179 -36.52 2.24 4.47
CA ARG A 179 -37.68 2.03 5.35
C ARG A 179 -37.52 0.81 6.25
N ALA A 180 -37.08 -0.31 5.71
CA ALA A 180 -36.75 -1.49 6.52
C ALA A 180 -35.65 -1.17 7.55
N THR A 181 -34.67 -0.34 7.17
CA THR A 181 -33.61 0.10 8.08
C THR A 181 -34.13 1.03 9.18
N VAL A 182 -35.20 1.81 8.96
CA VAL A 182 -35.89 2.58 10.02
C VAL A 182 -36.44 1.63 11.09
N ASP A 183 -37.15 0.59 10.69
CA ASP A 183 -37.73 -0.38 11.63
C ASP A 183 -36.63 -1.14 12.39
N VAL A 184 -35.58 -1.55 11.69
CA VAL A 184 -34.39 -2.14 12.31
C VAL A 184 -33.73 -1.17 13.30
N LEU A 185 -33.60 0.12 12.96
CA LEU A 185 -33.06 1.12 13.87
C LEU A 185 -33.92 1.24 15.14
N HIS A 186 -35.25 1.30 15.00
CA HIS A 186 -36.17 1.34 16.15
C HIS A 186 -36.03 0.11 17.04
N GLY A 187 -36.01 -1.09 16.46
CA GLY A 187 -35.80 -2.33 17.22
C GLY A 187 -34.44 -2.38 17.91
N LEU A 188 -33.38 -1.87 17.27
CA LEU A 188 -32.06 -1.76 17.90
C LEU A 188 -32.04 -0.75 19.05
N ILE A 189 -32.73 0.40 18.91
CA ILE A 189 -32.87 1.41 19.98
C ILE A 189 -33.62 0.82 21.18
N GLU A 190 -34.66 0.03 20.95
CA GLU A 190 -35.36 -0.69 22.03
C GLU A 190 -34.41 -1.61 22.79
N ARG A 191 -33.60 -2.41 22.08
CA ARG A 191 -32.60 -3.29 22.72
C ARG A 191 -31.51 -2.52 23.46
N LEU A 192 -31.11 -1.35 22.97
CA LEU A 192 -30.15 -0.47 23.67
C LEU A 192 -30.67 -0.01 25.03
N GLY A 193 -31.99 0.16 25.19
CA GLY A 193 -32.63 0.45 26.47
C GLY A 193 -32.29 -0.58 27.55
N GLY A 194 -32.26 -1.87 27.20
CA GLY A 194 -31.84 -2.95 28.10
C GLY A 194 -30.37 -2.88 28.55
N HIS A 195 -29.54 -2.11 27.83
CA HIS A 195 -28.14 -1.86 28.14
C HIS A 195 -27.91 -0.49 28.80
N ARG A 196 -28.97 0.23 29.19
CA ARG A 196 -28.92 1.59 29.77
C ARG A 196 -28.23 2.61 28.86
N VAL A 197 -28.38 2.43 27.53
CA VAL A 197 -27.90 3.37 26.51
C VAL A 197 -29.09 4.22 26.07
N HIS A 198 -29.05 5.52 26.34
CA HIS A 198 -30.19 6.42 26.15
C HIS A 198 -29.86 7.64 25.29
N THR A 199 -28.58 7.96 25.12
CA THR A 199 -28.13 9.11 24.33
C THR A 199 -27.45 8.70 23.03
N LEU A 200 -27.41 9.62 22.06
CA LEU A 200 -26.69 9.43 20.80
C LEU A 200 -25.20 9.16 21.03
N GLY A 201 -24.57 9.87 21.97
CA GLY A 201 -23.16 9.69 22.30
C GLY A 201 -22.86 8.26 22.79
N GLU A 202 -23.68 7.76 23.72
CA GLU A 202 -23.58 6.40 24.24
C GLU A 202 -23.82 5.35 23.15
N ALA A 203 -24.81 5.53 22.28
CA ALA A 203 -25.09 4.59 21.19
C ALA A 203 -23.94 4.48 20.19
N ILE A 204 -23.33 5.61 19.83
CA ILE A 204 -22.15 5.65 18.95
C ILE A 204 -20.96 4.94 19.60
N GLU A 205 -20.71 5.17 20.89
CA GLU A 205 -19.63 4.48 21.62
C GLU A 205 -19.92 2.99 21.85
N PHE A 206 -21.17 2.62 22.09
CA PHE A 206 -21.60 1.23 22.23
C PHE A 206 -21.40 0.43 20.94
N ALA A 207 -21.73 1.03 19.79
CA ALA A 207 -21.50 0.46 18.46
C ALA A 207 -20.01 0.23 18.16
N LYS A 208 -19.16 1.11 18.68
CA LYS A 208 -17.70 1.05 18.57
C LYS A 208 -17.08 0.02 19.52
N ALA A 209 -17.77 -0.43 20.57
CA ALA A 209 -17.12 -1.09 21.69
C ALA A 209 -16.35 -2.39 21.33
N VAL A 210 -15.07 -2.37 21.69
CA VAL A 210 -14.02 -3.41 21.68
C VAL A 210 -14.53 -4.80 22.12
N THR A 211 -14.09 -5.89 21.47
CA THR A 211 -14.47 -7.25 21.87
C THR A 211 -14.09 -7.51 23.35
N PRO A 212 -14.85 -8.32 24.12
CA PRO A 212 -14.51 -8.63 25.51
C PRO A 212 -13.05 -9.12 25.69
N THR A 213 -12.55 -9.89 24.73
CA THR A 213 -11.16 -10.38 24.68
C THR A 213 -10.15 -9.24 24.54
N GLN A 214 -10.36 -8.30 23.61
CA GLN A 214 -9.49 -7.14 23.45
C GLN A 214 -9.52 -6.21 24.68
N ARG A 215 -10.69 -6.04 25.32
CA ARG A 215 -10.80 -5.25 26.57
C ARG A 215 -9.98 -5.87 27.70
N ARG A 216 -10.10 -7.18 27.91
CA ARG A 216 -9.34 -7.90 28.94
C ARG A 216 -7.84 -7.81 28.72
N LYS A 217 -7.40 -7.78 27.45
CA LYS A 217 -5.99 -7.74 27.07
C LYS A 217 -5.41 -6.35 26.85
N ARG A 218 -6.16 -5.29 27.14
CA ARG A 218 -5.65 -3.91 27.05
C ARG A 218 -4.42 -3.67 27.92
N HIS A 219 -4.30 -4.41 29.03
CA HIS A 219 -3.13 -4.36 29.91
C HIS A 219 -1.81 -4.75 29.21
N LEU A 220 -1.87 -5.44 28.06
CA LEU A 220 -0.68 -5.75 27.27
C LEU A 220 -0.01 -4.50 26.68
N ALA A 221 -0.71 -3.37 26.65
CA ALA A 221 -0.15 -2.08 26.24
C ALA A 221 0.44 -1.27 27.40
N ASP A 222 0.31 -1.74 28.64
CA ASP A 222 0.75 -1.01 29.82
C ASP A 222 2.28 -1.10 29.96
N GLY A 223 2.90 -0.03 30.44
CA GLY A 223 4.36 0.05 30.64
C GLY A 223 5.20 0.12 29.36
N LEU A 224 4.59 0.15 28.18
CA LEU A 224 5.32 0.33 26.92
C LEU A 224 5.86 1.76 26.79
N PRO A 225 7.03 1.95 26.16
CA PRO A 225 7.68 3.25 26.06
C PRO A 225 7.01 4.17 25.04
N HIS A 226 7.01 5.46 25.35
CA HIS A 226 6.61 6.55 24.44
C HIS A 226 7.80 7.00 23.60
N ALA A 227 8.32 6.09 22.78
CA ALA A 227 9.49 6.31 21.94
C ALA A 227 9.32 5.62 20.57
N PRO A 228 10.08 6.04 19.54
CA PRO A 228 10.14 5.29 18.29
C PRO A 228 10.73 3.91 18.54
N GLY A 229 10.22 2.89 17.85
CA GLY A 229 10.78 1.56 17.96
C GLY A 229 9.91 0.45 17.38
N VAL A 230 10.30 -0.77 17.74
CA VAL A 230 9.64 -2.01 17.30
C VAL A 230 8.88 -2.62 18.46
N TYR A 231 7.68 -3.13 18.18
CA TYR A 231 6.92 -3.95 19.12
C TYR A 231 6.68 -5.35 18.57
N VAL A 232 6.70 -6.33 19.46
CA VAL A 232 6.51 -7.75 19.14
C VAL A 232 5.41 -8.32 20.02
N PHE A 233 4.31 -8.75 19.40
CA PHE A 233 3.30 -9.55 20.09
C PHE A 233 3.77 -10.99 20.18
N ARG A 234 3.83 -11.55 21.40
CA ARG A 234 4.23 -12.94 21.66
C ARG A 234 3.04 -13.79 22.08
N GLY A 235 3.09 -15.06 21.69
CA GLY A 235 2.18 -16.11 22.15
C GLY A 235 2.61 -16.71 23.48
N ALA A 236 1.80 -17.62 24.02
CA ALA A 236 2.09 -18.32 25.28
C ALA A 236 3.38 -19.15 25.25
N ASP A 237 3.82 -19.55 24.05
CA ASP A 237 5.04 -20.28 23.75
C ASP A 237 6.23 -19.37 23.43
N GLU A 238 6.15 -18.08 23.80
CA GLU A 238 7.15 -17.04 23.51
C GLU A 238 7.45 -16.80 22.03
N ARG A 239 6.72 -17.44 21.10
CA ARG A 239 6.92 -17.20 19.65
C ARG A 239 6.41 -15.81 19.27
N ALA A 240 7.12 -15.15 18.35
CA ALA A 240 6.65 -13.90 17.77
C ALA A 240 5.43 -14.16 16.87
N LEU A 241 4.28 -13.58 17.22
CA LEU A 241 3.05 -13.66 16.45
C LEU A 241 2.97 -12.54 15.41
N TYR A 242 3.37 -11.34 15.82
CA TYR A 242 3.37 -10.15 14.98
C TYR A 242 4.48 -9.18 15.41
N VAL A 243 5.18 -8.61 14.43
CA VAL A 243 6.16 -7.54 14.61
C VAL A 243 5.66 -6.30 13.87
N GLY A 244 5.78 -5.13 14.49
CA GLY A 244 5.44 -3.85 13.87
C GLY A 244 6.27 -2.70 14.41
N THR A 245 6.21 -1.56 13.73
CA THR A 245 6.96 -0.34 14.08
C THR A 245 6.06 0.84 14.37
N SER A 246 6.60 1.83 15.09
CA SER A 246 5.95 3.10 15.34
C SER A 246 6.95 4.21 15.68
N LYS A 247 6.53 5.46 15.52
CA LYS A 247 7.20 6.63 16.13
C LYS A 247 6.89 6.79 17.63
N ASP A 248 5.81 6.16 18.09
CA ASP A 248 5.43 6.02 19.50
C ASP A 248 4.83 4.62 19.68
N ILE A 249 5.60 3.73 20.30
CA ILE A 249 5.21 2.33 20.50
C ILE A 249 3.95 2.22 21.37
N ALA A 250 3.93 2.88 22.53
CA ALA A 250 2.82 2.81 23.48
C ALA A 250 1.50 3.27 22.85
N THR A 251 1.51 4.42 22.19
CA THR A 251 0.34 4.96 21.49
C THR A 251 -0.12 4.00 20.40
N ARG A 252 0.80 3.46 19.60
CA ARG A 252 0.46 2.53 18.52
C ARG A 252 -0.11 1.22 19.04
N VAL A 253 0.50 0.59 20.03
CA VAL A 253 0.03 -0.68 20.58
C VAL A 253 -1.35 -0.52 21.22
N ARG A 254 -1.63 0.60 21.91
CA ARG A 254 -2.97 0.89 22.44
C ARG A 254 -4.05 0.86 21.36
N THR A 255 -3.77 1.34 20.14
CA THR A 255 -4.77 1.37 19.05
C THR A 255 -5.34 -0.02 18.71
N TYR A 256 -4.55 -1.09 18.86
CA TYR A 256 -4.98 -2.48 18.62
C TYR A 256 -6.11 -2.94 19.55
N PHE A 257 -6.21 -2.33 20.73
CA PHE A 257 -7.22 -2.62 21.74
C PHE A 257 -8.39 -1.63 21.72
N THR A 258 -8.47 -0.79 20.68
CA THR A 258 -9.57 0.17 20.51
C THR A 258 -10.55 -0.28 19.42
N ALA A 259 -11.72 0.35 19.42
CA ALA A 259 -12.77 0.20 18.42
C ALA A 259 -12.32 0.41 16.97
N SER A 260 -11.21 1.12 16.78
CA SER A 260 -10.70 1.49 15.46
C SER A 260 -10.04 0.30 14.74
N GLU A 261 -9.68 -0.78 15.45
CA GLU A 261 -9.10 -1.98 14.85
C GLU A 261 -10.18 -2.94 14.32
N LYS A 262 -10.34 -2.96 12.99
CA LYS A 262 -11.38 -3.73 12.29
C LYS A 262 -10.88 -5.02 11.63
N ARG A 263 -9.56 -5.29 11.63
CA ARG A 263 -8.98 -6.40 10.87
C ARG A 263 -9.13 -7.71 11.64
N ALA A 264 -9.99 -8.61 11.15
CA ALA A 264 -10.28 -9.91 11.79
C ALA A 264 -9.02 -10.72 12.15
N ARG A 265 -8.04 -10.78 11.23
CA ARG A 265 -6.76 -11.49 11.43
C ARG A 265 -5.90 -10.88 12.55
N ILE A 266 -6.03 -9.58 12.81
CA ILE A 266 -5.37 -8.92 13.93
C ILE A 266 -6.11 -9.22 15.23
N SER A 267 -7.44 -9.23 15.22
CA SER A 267 -8.24 -9.64 16.39
C SER A 267 -7.93 -11.06 16.84
N GLU A 268 -7.73 -11.98 15.89
CA GLU A 268 -7.28 -13.35 16.14
C GLU A 268 -5.88 -13.38 16.80
N MET A 269 -4.93 -12.62 16.25
CA MET A 269 -3.59 -12.47 16.83
C MET A 269 -3.65 -11.95 18.27
N LEU A 270 -4.46 -10.92 18.53
CA LEU A 270 -4.65 -10.38 19.89
C LEU A 270 -5.28 -11.41 20.84
N ALA A 271 -6.19 -12.25 20.33
CA ALA A 271 -6.75 -13.36 21.10
C ALA A 271 -5.69 -14.41 21.46
N ALA A 272 -4.67 -14.63 20.62
CA ALA A 272 -3.55 -15.53 20.89
C ALA A 272 -2.41 -14.88 21.70
N ALA A 273 -2.23 -13.56 21.64
CA ALA A 273 -1.11 -12.86 22.27
C ALA A 273 -1.20 -12.85 23.80
N THR A 274 -0.09 -13.14 24.47
CA THR A 274 0.04 -13.14 25.94
C THR A 274 0.91 -12.01 26.46
N ARG A 275 1.79 -11.46 25.61
CA ARG A 275 2.72 -10.39 25.97
C ARG A 275 3.04 -9.51 24.76
N VAL A 276 3.39 -8.24 25.02
CA VAL A 276 4.00 -7.35 24.04
C VAL A 276 5.38 -6.97 24.55
N GLU A 277 6.38 -7.14 23.70
CA GLU A 277 7.72 -6.59 23.89
C GLU A 277 7.90 -5.32 23.09
N ALA A 278 8.70 -4.41 23.60
CA ALA A 278 9.12 -3.20 22.91
C ALA A 278 10.65 -3.12 22.88
N VAL A 279 11.18 -2.71 21.74
CA VAL A 279 12.59 -2.34 21.58
C VAL A 279 12.64 -0.90 21.11
N GLU A 280 13.07 -0.01 21.99
CA GLU A 280 13.29 1.39 21.66
C GLU A 280 14.37 1.52 20.58
N CYS A 281 14.18 2.50 19.71
CA CYS A 281 15.09 2.83 18.64
C CYS A 281 15.37 4.34 18.71
N ALA A 282 16.54 4.77 18.24
CA ALA A 282 16.92 6.17 18.17
C ALA A 282 15.94 6.97 17.30
N HIS A 283 15.50 6.40 16.19
CA HIS A 283 14.59 7.06 15.24
C HIS A 283 13.86 6.06 14.33
N ALA A 284 12.94 6.57 13.50
CA ALA A 284 12.04 5.76 12.67
C ALA A 284 12.77 4.79 11.71
N LEU A 285 13.89 5.20 11.09
CA LEU A 285 14.64 4.31 10.19
C LEU A 285 15.20 3.07 10.92
N GLU A 286 15.73 3.23 12.13
CA GLU A 286 16.22 2.07 12.90
C GLU A 286 15.07 1.14 13.26
N ALA A 287 13.91 1.68 13.62
CA ALA A 287 12.71 0.89 13.87
C ALA A 287 12.31 0.08 12.62
N GLU A 288 12.23 0.72 11.44
CA GLU A 288 11.90 0.05 10.17
C GLU A 288 12.90 -1.07 9.83
N VAL A 289 14.20 -0.81 9.98
CA VAL A 289 15.25 -1.81 9.73
C VAL A 289 15.17 -2.97 10.74
N ARG A 290 14.99 -2.66 12.02
CA ARG A 290 14.90 -3.68 13.08
C ARG A 290 13.64 -4.54 12.93
N GLU A 291 12.53 -3.98 12.45
CA GLU A 291 11.34 -4.74 12.06
C GLU A 291 11.62 -5.71 10.93
N LEU A 292 12.28 -5.28 9.84
CA LEU A 292 12.64 -6.17 8.75
C LEU A 292 13.49 -7.35 9.24
N ARG A 293 14.49 -7.07 10.09
CA ARG A 293 15.38 -8.10 10.65
C ARG A 293 14.62 -9.07 11.57
N LEU A 294 13.74 -8.57 12.44
CA LEU A 294 12.92 -9.40 13.35
C LEU A 294 11.88 -10.23 12.59
N ILE A 295 11.25 -9.68 11.55
CA ILE A 295 10.32 -10.42 10.69
C ILE A 295 11.06 -11.54 9.96
N ALA A 296 12.25 -11.28 9.43
CA ALA A 296 13.07 -12.30 8.76
C ALA A 296 13.55 -13.38 9.73
N ALA A 297 13.97 -13.01 10.94
CA ALA A 297 14.46 -13.94 11.96
C ALA A 297 13.36 -14.86 12.52
N HIS A 298 12.14 -14.33 12.72
CA HIS A 298 11.07 -15.07 13.38
C HIS A 298 9.95 -15.58 12.46
N ALA A 299 9.89 -15.10 11.22
CA ALA A 299 8.81 -15.35 10.27
C ALA A 299 7.40 -15.36 10.90
N PRO A 300 6.97 -14.29 11.60
CA PRO A 300 5.73 -14.32 12.37
C PRO A 300 4.49 -14.65 11.52
N PRO A 301 3.52 -15.44 12.03
CA PRO A 301 2.36 -15.88 11.26
C PRO A 301 1.43 -14.75 10.83
N TYR A 302 1.37 -13.63 11.56
CA TYR A 302 0.48 -12.52 11.25
C TYR A 302 1.12 -11.40 10.41
N ASN A 303 2.45 -11.40 10.24
CA ASN A 303 3.12 -10.57 9.24
C ASN A 303 2.90 -11.15 7.84
N ARG A 304 2.59 -10.31 6.85
CA ARG A 304 2.32 -10.75 5.46
C ARG A 304 3.51 -10.60 4.51
N ARG A 305 4.39 -9.63 4.77
CA ARG A 305 5.53 -9.25 3.92
C ARG A 305 6.84 -9.46 4.66
N SER A 306 7.95 -9.44 3.93
CA SER A 306 9.32 -9.44 4.46
C SER A 306 9.73 -10.66 5.29
N LYS A 307 8.88 -11.70 5.36
CA LYS A 307 9.13 -12.94 6.12
C LYS A 307 10.34 -13.74 5.66
N TYR A 308 10.62 -13.68 4.36
CA TYR A 308 11.56 -14.56 3.69
C TYR A 308 12.40 -13.76 2.67
N PRO A 309 13.23 -12.81 3.14
CA PRO A 309 14.06 -11.99 2.25
C PRO A 309 15.04 -12.82 1.41
N GLU A 310 15.41 -14.02 1.86
CA GLU A 310 16.27 -14.98 1.17
C GLU A 310 15.61 -15.67 -0.03
N ARG A 311 14.27 -15.58 -0.18
CA ARG A 311 13.54 -16.19 -1.31
C ARG A 311 13.63 -15.42 -2.61
N VAL A 312 14.35 -14.29 -2.63
CA VAL A 312 14.65 -13.58 -3.87
C VAL A 312 15.48 -14.44 -4.82
N VAL A 313 15.39 -14.14 -6.11
CA VAL A 313 16.22 -14.80 -7.13
C VAL A 313 17.02 -13.76 -7.92
N TRP A 314 18.08 -14.23 -8.56
CA TRP A 314 19.03 -13.43 -9.31
C TRP A 314 19.21 -14.03 -10.70
N LEU A 315 19.44 -13.17 -11.69
CA LEU A 315 19.94 -13.57 -12.99
C LEU A 315 21.46 -13.48 -12.97
N LYS A 316 22.11 -14.64 -13.03
CA LYS A 316 23.57 -14.77 -13.15
C LYS A 316 23.97 -14.93 -14.60
N LEU A 317 24.93 -14.14 -15.06
CA LEU A 317 25.69 -14.42 -16.28
C LEU A 317 26.86 -15.35 -15.91
N THR A 318 26.87 -16.58 -16.44
CA THR A 318 27.90 -17.58 -16.11
C THR A 318 29.31 -17.15 -16.54
N THR A 319 30.34 -17.75 -15.95
CA THR A 319 31.76 -17.43 -16.19
C THR A 319 32.47 -18.44 -17.09
N GLU A 320 31.72 -19.34 -17.73
CA GLU A 320 32.25 -20.24 -18.76
C GLU A 320 32.66 -19.46 -20.04
N ALA A 321 33.43 -20.09 -20.93
CA ALA A 321 33.97 -19.47 -22.14
C ALA A 321 32.89 -18.84 -23.05
N TYR A 322 31.68 -19.40 -23.05
CA TYR A 322 30.51 -18.86 -23.73
C TYR A 322 29.41 -18.58 -22.70
N PRO A 323 29.43 -17.44 -21.98
CA PRO A 323 28.48 -17.14 -20.91
C PRO A 323 27.00 -17.28 -21.30
N ARG A 324 26.16 -17.68 -20.36
CA ARG A 324 24.69 -17.70 -20.50
C ARG A 324 24.02 -17.14 -19.25
N LEU A 325 22.73 -16.79 -19.35
CA LEU A 325 21.96 -16.46 -18.15
C LEU A 325 21.51 -17.71 -17.40
N SER A 326 21.49 -17.61 -16.08
CA SER A 326 21.01 -18.64 -15.16
C SER A 326 20.25 -17.99 -14.01
N VAL A 327 19.06 -18.49 -13.69
CA VAL A 327 18.34 -18.05 -12.48
C VAL A 327 18.91 -18.80 -11.27
N VAL A 328 19.41 -18.05 -10.29
CA VAL A 328 20.00 -18.60 -9.05
C VAL A 328 19.36 -17.97 -7.81
N ARG A 329 19.44 -18.66 -6.66
CA ARG A 329 18.94 -18.16 -5.36
C ARG A 329 20.01 -17.52 -4.49
N GLN A 330 21.27 -17.82 -4.75
CA GLN A 330 22.41 -17.36 -3.97
C GLN A 330 23.43 -16.68 -4.86
N LEU A 331 24.02 -15.61 -4.33
CA LEU A 331 25.17 -14.93 -4.91
C LEU A 331 26.42 -15.70 -4.48
N ALA A 332 27.36 -15.87 -5.40
CA ALA A 332 28.64 -16.52 -5.13
C ALA A 332 29.77 -15.51 -5.36
N ASP A 333 30.91 -15.76 -4.73
CA ASP A 333 32.13 -14.98 -4.93
C ASP A 333 32.90 -15.57 -6.11
N ASP A 334 32.42 -15.30 -7.33
CA ASP A 334 32.87 -15.98 -8.56
C ASP A 334 33.02 -15.07 -9.77
N ASP A 335 33.22 -13.76 -9.57
CA ASP A 335 33.36 -12.72 -10.59
C ASP A 335 32.21 -12.66 -11.64
N ALA A 336 31.11 -13.38 -11.40
CA ALA A 336 29.96 -13.36 -12.27
C ALA A 336 29.19 -12.04 -12.14
N THR A 337 28.54 -11.64 -13.23
CA THR A 337 27.62 -10.51 -13.20
C THR A 337 26.24 -10.99 -12.82
N TYR A 338 25.63 -10.33 -11.83
CA TYR A 338 24.30 -10.64 -11.33
C TYR A 338 23.36 -9.47 -11.57
N LEU A 339 22.12 -9.76 -12.00
CA LEU A 339 21.01 -8.82 -12.08
C LEU A 339 19.91 -9.23 -11.09
N GLY A 340 19.33 -8.28 -10.35
CA GLY A 340 18.28 -8.55 -9.36
C GLY A 340 18.30 -7.55 -8.19
N PRO A 341 17.66 -7.88 -7.05
CA PRO A 341 16.91 -9.10 -6.78
C PRO A 341 15.51 -9.09 -7.42
N PHE A 342 15.03 -10.26 -7.83
CA PHE A 342 13.67 -10.48 -8.31
C PHE A 342 12.82 -11.17 -7.24
N SER A 343 11.54 -10.79 -7.15
CA SER A 343 10.58 -11.40 -6.22
C SER A 343 10.14 -12.81 -6.60
N SER A 344 10.34 -13.23 -7.85
CA SER A 344 9.98 -14.55 -8.34
C SER A 344 10.86 -14.99 -9.50
N ARG A 345 10.99 -16.32 -9.69
CA ARG A 345 11.63 -16.91 -10.88
C ARG A 345 10.97 -16.43 -12.17
N ARG A 346 9.63 -16.36 -12.21
CA ARG A 346 8.87 -15.88 -13.39
C ARG A 346 9.30 -14.48 -13.82
N THR A 347 9.48 -13.56 -12.87
CA THR A 347 9.92 -12.18 -13.18
C THR A 347 11.37 -12.16 -13.66
N ALA A 348 12.25 -12.98 -13.09
CA ALA A 348 13.62 -13.12 -13.56
C ALA A 348 13.67 -13.69 -14.99
N GLU A 349 12.89 -14.72 -15.30
CA GLU A 349 12.80 -15.30 -16.64
C GLU A 349 12.23 -14.29 -17.65
N LEU A 350 11.28 -13.45 -17.24
CA LEU A 350 10.74 -12.38 -18.07
C LEU A 350 11.81 -11.32 -18.40
N ALA A 351 12.64 -10.93 -17.43
CA ALA A 351 13.78 -10.04 -17.66
C ALA A 351 14.85 -10.71 -18.56
N ALA A 352 15.16 -11.99 -18.35
CA ALA A 352 16.08 -12.75 -19.19
C ALA A 352 15.60 -12.83 -20.64
N ALA A 353 14.29 -13.03 -20.87
CA ALA A 353 13.71 -13.00 -22.20
C ALA A 353 13.89 -11.63 -22.88
N GLY A 354 13.81 -10.53 -22.13
CA GLY A 354 14.15 -9.19 -22.64
C GLY A 354 15.60 -9.08 -23.07
N VAL A 355 16.53 -9.64 -22.30
CA VAL A 355 17.95 -9.69 -22.68
C VAL A 355 18.11 -10.50 -23.97
N TYR A 356 17.53 -11.69 -24.08
CA TYR A 356 17.62 -12.52 -25.29
C TYR A 356 16.99 -11.88 -26.53
N ASP A 357 16.02 -10.98 -26.35
CA ASP A 357 15.42 -10.21 -27.45
C ASP A 357 16.33 -9.10 -27.97
N ALA A 358 17.27 -8.62 -27.16
CA ALA A 358 18.18 -7.53 -27.49
C ALA A 358 19.59 -7.98 -27.88
N VAL A 359 20.07 -9.10 -27.33
CA VAL A 359 21.44 -9.58 -27.54
C VAL A 359 21.47 -11.07 -27.93
N PRO A 360 22.46 -11.50 -28.74
CA PRO A 360 22.54 -12.86 -29.26
C PRO A 360 23.15 -13.83 -28.24
N LEU A 361 22.68 -13.77 -26.99
CA LEU A 361 23.14 -14.62 -25.90
C LEU A 361 22.52 -16.02 -26.01
N ARG A 362 23.32 -17.05 -25.74
CA ARG A 362 22.88 -18.44 -25.90
C ARG A 362 21.89 -18.81 -24.79
N GLN A 363 20.93 -19.67 -25.15
CA GLN A 363 19.91 -20.16 -24.22
C GLN A 363 20.09 -21.64 -23.87
N CYS A 364 20.96 -22.36 -24.58
CA CYS A 364 21.27 -23.75 -24.27
C CYS A 364 21.94 -23.86 -22.89
N THR A 365 21.55 -24.89 -22.13
CA THR A 365 21.91 -25.04 -20.72
C THR A 365 23.18 -25.85 -20.49
N HIS A 366 23.51 -26.78 -21.39
CA HIS A 366 24.73 -27.59 -21.33
C HIS A 366 25.97 -26.72 -21.54
N ARG A 367 27.09 -27.09 -20.90
CA ARG A 367 28.36 -26.38 -21.05
C ARG A 367 28.96 -26.66 -22.42
N LEU A 368 29.39 -25.61 -23.13
CA LEU A 368 30.01 -25.74 -24.45
C LEU A 368 31.52 -25.93 -24.32
N SER A 369 32.05 -26.92 -25.05
CA SER A 369 33.50 -27.14 -25.17
C SER A 369 34.08 -26.17 -26.20
N VAL A 370 35.22 -25.54 -25.86
CA VAL A 370 35.99 -24.72 -26.81
C VAL A 370 36.81 -25.56 -27.80
N ARG A 371 36.84 -26.90 -27.61
CA ARG A 371 37.61 -27.83 -28.46
C ARG A 371 36.74 -28.76 -29.28
N THR A 372 35.55 -29.08 -28.79
CA THR A 372 34.67 -30.08 -29.39
C THR A 372 33.37 -29.40 -29.82
N PRO A 373 33.09 -29.29 -31.13
CA PRO A 373 31.86 -28.71 -31.60
C PRO A 373 30.69 -29.69 -31.40
N THR A 374 29.49 -29.14 -31.27
CA THR A 374 28.22 -29.87 -31.20
C THR A 374 27.21 -29.20 -32.14
N PRO A 375 26.28 -29.96 -32.76
CA PRO A 375 25.34 -29.41 -33.74
C PRO A 375 24.57 -28.17 -33.25
N ALA A 376 24.34 -27.23 -34.17
CA ALA A 376 23.55 -26.04 -33.94
C ALA A 376 22.10 -26.38 -33.53
N CYS A 377 21.53 -25.52 -32.70
CA CYS A 377 20.12 -25.62 -32.30
C CYS A 377 19.24 -24.70 -33.18
N ALA A 378 17.92 -24.89 -33.11
CA ALA A 378 16.96 -24.07 -33.85
C ALA A 378 17.14 -22.54 -33.64
N LEU A 379 17.62 -22.09 -32.47
CA LEU A 379 17.88 -20.66 -32.27
C LEU A 379 19.03 -20.12 -33.12
N ALA A 380 20.00 -20.96 -33.47
CA ALA A 380 21.06 -20.58 -34.40
C ALA A 380 20.56 -20.52 -35.84
N GLU A 381 19.74 -21.48 -36.27
CA GLU A 381 19.08 -21.46 -37.59
C GLU A 381 18.18 -20.23 -37.76
N LEU A 382 17.52 -19.80 -36.69
CA LEU A 382 16.71 -18.58 -36.64
C LEU A 382 17.53 -17.28 -36.49
N GLY A 383 18.87 -17.35 -36.50
CA GLY A 383 19.77 -16.19 -36.36
C GLY A 383 19.75 -15.53 -34.98
N ARG A 384 19.17 -16.18 -33.95
CA ARG A 384 19.09 -15.65 -32.58
C ARG A 384 20.27 -16.04 -31.69
N CYS A 385 21.10 -16.96 -32.15
CA CYS A 385 22.31 -17.42 -31.47
C CYS A 385 23.44 -17.50 -32.51
N PRO A 386 24.66 -17.03 -32.22
CA PRO A 386 25.76 -17.03 -33.18
C PRO A 386 26.47 -18.40 -33.25
N ALA A 387 25.75 -19.49 -32.96
CA ALA A 387 26.23 -20.87 -32.95
C ALA A 387 27.63 -21.10 -32.32
N PRO A 388 27.89 -20.65 -31.07
CA PRO A 388 29.16 -20.94 -30.39
C PRO A 388 29.42 -22.44 -30.21
N CYS A 389 28.36 -23.26 -30.23
CA CYS A 389 28.43 -24.71 -30.16
C CYS A 389 29.11 -25.34 -31.38
N GLU A 390 29.03 -24.72 -32.56
CA GLU A 390 29.74 -25.15 -33.77
C GLU A 390 31.02 -24.34 -34.02
N HIS A 391 31.44 -23.55 -33.03
CA HIS A 391 32.60 -22.65 -33.12
C HIS A 391 32.51 -21.62 -34.26
N GLN A 392 31.30 -21.26 -34.71
CA GLN A 392 31.08 -20.20 -35.71
C GLN A 392 31.41 -18.79 -35.18
N ILE A 393 31.66 -18.67 -33.86
CA ILE A 393 32.08 -17.44 -33.20
C ILE A 393 33.17 -17.75 -32.18
N THR A 394 34.19 -16.89 -32.15
CA THR A 394 35.28 -16.99 -31.15
C THR A 394 34.76 -16.63 -29.75
N THR A 395 35.45 -17.10 -28.70
CA THR A 395 35.10 -16.75 -27.31
C THR A 395 35.14 -15.25 -27.07
N ASP A 396 36.13 -14.55 -27.63
CA ASP A 396 36.31 -13.11 -27.45
C ASP A 396 35.23 -12.32 -28.18
N GLU A 397 34.89 -12.72 -29.40
CA GLU A 397 33.82 -12.08 -30.15
C GLU A 397 32.46 -12.33 -29.49
N TYR A 398 32.22 -13.55 -28.99
CA TYR A 398 31.01 -13.87 -28.22
C TYR A 398 30.93 -13.04 -26.93
N ALA A 399 32.04 -12.92 -26.20
CA ALA A 399 32.10 -12.10 -25.00
C ALA A 399 31.76 -10.63 -25.31
N ARG A 400 32.29 -10.07 -26.40
CA ARG A 400 32.00 -8.69 -26.82
C ARG A 400 30.56 -8.49 -27.32
N ARG A 401 30.04 -9.39 -28.16
CA ARG A 401 28.74 -9.21 -28.82
C ARG A 401 27.55 -9.64 -27.98
N ALA A 402 27.70 -10.68 -27.16
CA ALA A 402 26.59 -11.28 -26.42
C ALA A 402 26.66 -10.97 -24.91
N ALA A 403 27.81 -11.14 -24.27
CA ALA A 403 27.94 -11.04 -22.82
C ALA A 403 28.13 -9.60 -22.33
N LEU A 404 28.98 -8.82 -23.01
CA LEU A 404 29.36 -7.46 -22.61
C LEU A 404 28.18 -6.51 -22.48
N PRO A 405 27.18 -6.46 -23.39
CA PRO A 405 26.06 -5.53 -23.23
C PRO A 405 25.25 -5.80 -21.96
N PHE A 406 25.08 -7.06 -21.54
CA PHE A 406 24.42 -7.40 -20.28
C PHE A 406 25.26 -6.93 -19.07
N ARG A 407 26.58 -7.12 -19.12
CA ARG A 407 27.50 -6.63 -18.07
C ARG A 407 27.45 -5.12 -17.94
N THR A 408 27.54 -4.40 -19.06
CA THR A 408 27.47 -2.93 -19.12
C THR A 408 26.11 -2.43 -18.61
N ALA A 409 25.00 -3.04 -19.04
CA ALA A 409 23.67 -2.64 -18.58
C ALA A 409 23.53 -2.77 -17.05
N THR A 410 24.04 -3.87 -16.48
CA THR A 410 23.91 -4.16 -15.05
C THR A 410 24.58 -3.12 -14.15
N HIS A 411 25.78 -2.65 -14.54
CA HIS A 411 26.59 -1.74 -13.71
C HIS A 411 26.70 -0.30 -14.24
N GLY A 412 26.20 -0.04 -15.45
CA GLY A 412 26.42 1.20 -16.19
C GLY A 412 25.28 1.49 -17.15
N ASP A 413 25.57 1.50 -18.44
CA ASP A 413 24.63 1.96 -19.46
C ASP A 413 23.74 0.84 -20.03
N PRO A 414 22.41 0.86 -19.82
CA PRO A 414 21.50 -0.10 -20.43
C PRO A 414 20.94 0.34 -21.79
N GLU A 415 21.29 1.51 -22.33
CA GLU A 415 20.75 2.05 -23.61
C GLU A 415 20.70 1.01 -24.71
N PRO A 416 21.80 0.29 -25.03
CA PRO A 416 21.81 -0.58 -26.18
C PRO A 416 20.77 -1.70 -26.10
N ILE A 417 20.49 -2.18 -24.88
CA ILE A 417 19.47 -3.21 -24.66
C ILE A 417 18.07 -2.59 -24.68
N VAL A 418 17.90 -1.41 -24.07
CA VAL A 418 16.63 -0.70 -24.02
C VAL A 418 16.18 -0.30 -25.44
N ASP A 419 17.07 0.27 -26.23
CA ASP A 419 16.79 0.72 -27.60
C ASP A 419 16.42 -0.45 -28.51
N ALA A 420 17.14 -1.57 -28.41
CA ALA A 420 16.80 -2.78 -29.16
C ALA A 420 15.37 -3.29 -28.84
N LEU A 421 14.97 -3.24 -27.57
CA LEU A 421 13.63 -3.61 -27.14
C LEU A 421 12.57 -2.61 -27.61
N LEU A 422 12.86 -1.31 -27.52
CA LEU A 422 11.97 -0.24 -27.99
C LEU A 422 11.77 -0.30 -29.51
N ALA A 423 12.84 -0.49 -30.28
CA ALA A 423 12.77 -0.66 -31.72
C ALA A 423 11.93 -1.90 -32.10
N ARG A 424 12.05 -2.98 -31.34
CA ARG A 424 11.23 -4.18 -31.55
C ARG A 424 9.75 -3.95 -31.22
N ILE A 425 9.45 -3.20 -30.15
CA ILE A 425 8.09 -2.80 -29.80
C ILE A 425 7.50 -1.94 -30.93
N ALA A 426 8.25 -0.97 -31.44
CA ALA A 426 7.82 -0.12 -32.57
C ALA A 426 7.51 -0.96 -33.82
N ALA A 427 8.45 -1.82 -34.24
CA ALA A 427 8.28 -2.67 -35.43
C ALA A 427 7.12 -3.69 -35.32
N LEU A 428 6.73 -4.09 -34.10
CA LEU A 428 5.54 -4.93 -33.88
C LEU A 428 4.26 -4.09 -33.92
N SER A 429 4.27 -2.90 -33.32
CA SER A 429 3.15 -1.96 -33.36
C SER A 429 2.86 -1.48 -34.78
N ASP A 430 3.88 -1.19 -35.58
CA ASP A 430 3.72 -0.78 -37.00
C ASP A 430 3.05 -1.87 -37.84
N ARG A 431 3.28 -3.14 -37.48
CA ARG A 431 2.63 -4.31 -38.08
C ARG A 431 1.31 -4.70 -37.39
N GLN A 432 0.81 -3.86 -36.49
CA GLN A 432 -0.42 -4.07 -35.72
C GLN A 432 -0.42 -5.34 -34.85
N ARG A 433 0.77 -5.85 -34.49
CA ARG A 433 0.95 -7.03 -33.61
C ARG A 433 1.02 -6.60 -32.14
N TYR A 434 -0.06 -5.99 -31.65
CA TYR A 434 -0.09 -5.33 -30.34
C TYR A 434 0.11 -6.26 -29.14
N GLU A 435 -0.39 -7.50 -29.21
CA GLU A 435 -0.22 -8.48 -28.14
C GLU A 435 1.26 -8.84 -27.94
N GLU A 436 1.99 -9.05 -29.03
CA GLU A 436 3.41 -9.33 -28.98
C GLU A 436 4.23 -8.11 -28.55
N ALA A 437 3.83 -6.91 -29.00
CA ALA A 437 4.42 -5.66 -28.53
C ALA A 437 4.24 -5.52 -27.00
N ALA A 438 3.08 -5.90 -26.45
CA ALA A 438 2.81 -5.89 -25.02
C ALA A 438 3.67 -6.92 -24.25
N VAL A 439 3.96 -8.09 -24.85
CA VAL A 439 4.90 -9.07 -24.28
C VAL A 439 6.31 -8.49 -24.21
N VAL A 440 6.81 -7.88 -25.29
CA VAL A 440 8.16 -7.25 -25.30
C VAL A 440 8.22 -6.08 -24.31
N ARG A 441 7.16 -5.26 -24.22
CA ARG A 441 7.04 -4.20 -23.21
C ARG A 441 7.13 -4.75 -21.78
N SER A 442 6.47 -5.86 -21.49
CA SER A 442 6.53 -6.51 -20.18
C SER A 442 7.94 -7.01 -19.84
N ARG A 443 8.68 -7.52 -20.84
CA ARG A 443 10.10 -7.89 -20.72
C ARG A 443 10.98 -6.68 -20.43
N LEU A 444 10.78 -5.58 -21.16
CA LEU A 444 11.48 -4.31 -20.93
C LEU A 444 11.25 -3.77 -19.51
N ILE A 445 10.01 -3.74 -19.04
CA ILE A 445 9.67 -3.29 -17.68
C ILE A 445 10.40 -4.14 -16.64
N ALA A 446 10.35 -5.47 -16.75
CA ALA A 446 10.98 -6.38 -15.80
C ALA A 446 12.50 -6.21 -15.75
N LEU A 447 13.15 -6.08 -16.92
CA LEU A 447 14.58 -5.84 -17.02
C LEU A 447 14.96 -4.47 -16.45
N LEU A 448 14.32 -3.40 -16.91
CA LEU A 448 14.67 -2.04 -16.55
C LEU A 448 14.47 -1.79 -15.04
N ARG A 449 13.36 -2.29 -14.47
CA ARG A 449 13.12 -2.24 -13.02
C ARG A 449 14.25 -2.90 -12.23
N ALA A 450 14.69 -4.08 -12.66
CA ALA A 450 15.79 -4.78 -12.01
C ALA A 450 17.12 -4.04 -12.16
N THR A 451 17.40 -3.43 -13.31
CA THR A 451 18.63 -2.67 -13.56
C THR A 451 18.68 -1.38 -12.74
N VAL A 452 17.59 -0.61 -12.70
CA VAL A 452 17.48 0.59 -11.83
C VAL A 452 17.72 0.21 -10.38
N ARG A 453 17.06 -0.85 -9.92
CA ARG A 453 17.19 -1.37 -8.55
C ARG A 453 18.63 -1.79 -8.25
N MET A 454 19.24 -2.58 -9.12
CA MET A 454 20.61 -3.08 -9.00
C MET A 454 21.63 -1.94 -8.87
N GLN A 455 21.55 -0.94 -9.77
CA GLN A 455 22.50 0.16 -9.79
C GLN A 455 22.40 1.02 -8.52
N ARG A 456 21.17 1.26 -8.02
CA ARG A 456 20.94 1.97 -6.76
C ARG A 456 21.44 1.21 -5.54
N LEU A 457 21.18 -0.10 -5.46
CA LEU A 457 21.71 -0.94 -4.38
C LEU A 457 23.24 -0.93 -4.39
N GLY A 458 23.84 -1.16 -5.56
CA GLY A 458 25.28 -1.18 -5.74
C GLY A 458 25.99 0.13 -5.38
N SER A 459 25.36 1.30 -5.57
CA SER A 459 26.00 2.58 -5.24
C SER A 459 26.27 2.72 -3.74
N LEU A 460 25.36 2.22 -2.90
CA LEU A 460 25.52 2.28 -1.45
C LEU A 460 26.35 1.12 -0.90
N THR A 461 26.21 -0.08 -1.47
CA THR A 461 26.85 -1.28 -0.89
C THR A 461 28.33 -1.43 -1.19
N ARG A 462 28.83 -0.71 -2.20
CA ARG A 462 30.27 -0.55 -2.46
C ARG A 462 31.00 0.30 -1.42
N LEU A 463 30.27 1.16 -0.69
CA LEU A 463 30.89 1.98 0.36
C LEU A 463 31.17 1.11 1.59
N ALA A 464 32.41 1.14 2.06
CA ALA A 464 32.78 0.50 3.32
C ALA A 464 32.05 1.19 4.49
N GLU A 465 31.93 2.51 4.43
CA GLU A 465 31.16 3.28 5.40
C GLU A 465 30.58 4.57 4.82
N LEU A 466 29.36 4.92 5.26
CA LEU A 466 28.71 6.20 5.04
C LEU A 466 28.04 6.64 6.34
N VAL A 467 28.32 7.87 6.76
CA VAL A 467 27.71 8.52 7.91
C VAL A 467 26.86 9.69 7.41
N ALA A 468 25.59 9.69 7.78
CA ALA A 468 24.66 10.74 7.41
C ALA A 468 23.80 11.17 8.59
N ALA A 469 23.35 12.41 8.55
CA ALA A 469 22.53 13.01 9.60
C ALA A 469 21.36 13.79 9.00
N ARG A 470 20.25 13.86 9.72
CA ARG A 470 19.06 14.63 9.34
C ARG A 470 18.47 15.29 10.58
N ARG A 471 17.82 16.45 10.42
CA ARG A 471 17.10 17.05 11.55
C ARG A 471 15.93 16.17 11.97
N ASP A 472 15.73 16.06 13.29
CA ASP A 472 14.64 15.26 13.89
C ASP A 472 13.29 16.01 13.95
N GLY A 473 13.29 17.31 13.63
CA GLY A 473 12.13 18.20 13.73
C GLY A 473 11.94 18.88 15.09
N ASN A 474 12.67 18.44 16.12
CA ASN A 474 12.62 18.97 17.50
C ASN A 474 13.89 19.75 17.88
N GLY A 475 14.76 20.02 16.90
CA GLY A 475 15.99 20.78 17.08
C GLY A 475 17.24 19.91 17.27
N GLY A 476 17.09 18.59 17.29
CA GLY A 476 18.17 17.61 17.32
C GLY A 476 18.51 17.03 15.94
N TRP A 477 19.25 15.93 15.95
CA TRP A 477 19.71 15.24 14.74
C TRP A 477 19.52 13.73 14.86
N GLU A 478 18.89 13.11 13.88
CA GLU A 478 18.98 11.69 13.61
C GLU A 478 20.30 11.41 12.89
N ILE A 479 21.05 10.39 13.32
CA ILE A 479 22.36 10.02 12.78
C ILE A 479 22.33 8.53 12.42
N ILE A 480 22.83 8.18 11.24
CA ILE A 480 23.01 6.80 10.81
C ILE A 480 24.46 6.53 10.41
N VAL A 481 24.91 5.32 10.74
CA VAL A 481 26.16 4.75 10.24
C VAL A 481 25.80 3.53 9.39
N VAL A 482 26.16 3.58 8.12
CA VAL A 482 25.87 2.55 7.13
C VAL A 482 27.18 1.91 6.71
N ARG A 483 27.26 0.58 6.69
CA ARG A 483 28.43 -0.17 6.21
C ARG A 483 27.99 -1.22 5.22
N HIS A 484 28.53 -1.19 4.00
CA HIS A 484 28.18 -2.11 2.92
C HIS A 484 26.66 -2.25 2.68
N GLY A 485 25.92 -1.13 2.78
CA GLY A 485 24.46 -1.10 2.61
C GLY A 485 23.64 -1.56 3.82
N ARG A 486 24.27 -1.94 4.93
CA ARG A 486 23.62 -2.34 6.18
C ARG A 486 23.60 -1.18 7.16
N LEU A 487 22.49 -1.00 7.88
CA LEU A 487 22.45 -0.05 9.00
C LEU A 487 23.28 -0.64 10.16
N ALA A 488 24.46 -0.09 10.40
CA ALA A 488 25.42 -0.56 11.41
C ALA A 488 25.22 0.12 12.76
N ALA A 489 24.78 1.38 12.77
CA ALA A 489 24.35 2.09 13.97
C ALA A 489 23.31 3.17 13.63
N ALA A 490 22.55 3.54 14.66
CA ALA A 490 21.61 4.66 14.65
C ALA A 490 21.70 5.39 15.99
N ALA A 491 21.59 6.72 15.95
CA ALA A 491 21.64 7.55 17.15
C ALA A 491 20.85 8.85 16.95
N THR A 492 20.49 9.49 18.06
CA THR A 492 19.85 10.81 18.04
C THR A 492 20.65 11.76 18.91
N SER A 493 21.12 12.86 18.32
CA SER A 493 21.73 13.96 19.06
C SER A 493 20.65 14.92 19.55
N PRO A 494 20.64 15.29 20.84
CA PRO A 494 19.63 16.19 21.38
C PRO A 494 19.79 17.63 20.87
N PRO A 495 18.75 18.47 21.03
CA PRO A 495 18.79 19.87 20.65
C PRO A 495 19.85 20.67 21.40
N ARG A 496 20.40 21.70 20.73
CA ARG A 496 21.42 22.63 21.27
C ARG A 496 22.75 21.97 21.67
N GLN A 497 22.94 20.70 21.35
CA GLN A 497 24.24 20.03 21.46
C GLN A 497 24.84 19.85 20.07
N HIS A 498 26.16 19.96 19.98
CA HIS A 498 26.87 19.67 18.75
C HIS A 498 26.71 18.17 18.43
N PRO A 499 26.35 17.76 17.21
CA PRO A 499 26.04 16.35 16.91
C PRO A 499 27.27 15.43 16.81
N ARG A 500 28.49 15.99 16.73
CA ARG A 500 29.72 15.19 16.56
C ARG A 500 29.97 14.16 17.67
N PRO A 501 29.91 14.47 18.97
CA PRO A 501 30.13 13.47 20.00
C PRO A 501 29.17 12.28 19.93
N THR A 502 27.89 12.52 19.64
CA THR A 502 26.88 11.47 19.44
C THR A 502 27.20 10.61 18.22
N LEU A 503 27.65 11.23 17.12
CA LEU A 503 28.09 10.53 15.92
C LEU A 503 29.31 9.65 16.19
N ASP A 504 30.33 10.19 16.86
CA ASP A 504 31.57 9.47 17.14
C ASP A 504 31.30 8.26 18.04
N ALA A 505 30.44 8.42 19.05
CA ALA A 505 29.97 7.32 19.90
C ALA A 505 29.18 6.26 19.11
N ALA A 506 28.27 6.69 18.22
CA ALA A 506 27.51 5.79 17.36
C ALA A 506 28.42 4.99 16.41
N ARG A 507 29.45 5.64 15.85
CA ARG A 507 30.43 5.00 14.97
C ARG A 507 31.33 4.02 15.72
N ALA A 508 31.77 4.37 16.92
CA ALA A 508 32.60 3.52 17.77
C ALA A 508 31.88 2.23 18.22
N THR A 509 30.56 2.31 18.40
CA THR A 509 29.70 1.18 18.80
C THR A 509 29.00 0.48 17.63
N ALA A 510 29.23 0.96 16.41
CA ALA A 510 28.58 0.43 15.21
C ALA A 510 28.99 -1.03 14.93
N GLU A 511 28.00 -1.81 14.49
CA GLU A 511 28.18 -3.21 14.09
C GLU A 511 29.35 -3.34 13.10
N THR A 512 30.25 -4.31 13.34
CA THR A 512 31.28 -4.66 12.37
C THR A 512 30.63 -5.43 11.23
N VAL A 513 30.65 -4.85 10.03
CA VAL A 513 30.02 -5.43 8.84
C VAL A 513 31.13 -5.80 7.85
N ARG A 514 31.19 -7.07 7.46
CA ARG A 514 32.13 -7.54 6.44
C ARG A 514 31.53 -7.38 5.03
N PRO A 515 32.35 -7.07 4.00
CA PRO A 515 31.90 -7.16 2.63
C PRO A 515 31.59 -8.63 2.27
N GLY A 516 30.85 -8.81 1.18
CA GLY A 516 30.41 -10.09 0.66
C GLY A 516 30.09 -9.98 -0.82
N PRO A 517 29.69 -11.08 -1.47
CA PRO A 517 29.45 -11.08 -2.90
C PRO A 517 28.14 -10.37 -3.29
N GLY A 518 28.22 -9.60 -4.38
CA GLY A 518 27.08 -8.98 -5.05
C GLY A 518 26.58 -7.66 -4.42
N PRO A 519 25.42 -7.16 -4.89
CA PRO A 519 24.99 -5.78 -4.64
C PRO A 519 24.33 -5.55 -3.28
N VAL A 520 24.04 -6.60 -2.52
CA VAL A 520 23.44 -6.53 -1.17
C VAL A 520 24.20 -7.48 -0.25
N PRO A 521 25.50 -7.25 -0.05
CA PRO A 521 26.40 -8.26 0.48
C PRO A 521 26.20 -8.53 1.97
N ALA A 522 25.68 -7.53 2.71
CA ALA A 522 25.60 -7.57 4.17
C ALA A 522 24.19 -7.33 4.74
N ALA A 523 23.24 -6.94 3.89
CA ALA A 523 21.87 -6.61 4.27
C ALA A 523 20.87 -7.19 3.28
N SER A 524 19.59 -7.25 3.66
CA SER A 524 18.55 -7.52 2.67
C SER A 524 18.42 -6.33 1.70
N ALA A 525 17.92 -6.58 0.50
CA ALA A 525 17.62 -5.51 -0.45
C ALA A 525 16.58 -4.52 0.12
N GLU A 526 15.57 -5.01 0.82
CA GLU A 526 14.55 -4.15 1.46
C GLU A 526 15.15 -3.23 2.53
N GLU A 527 16.13 -3.71 3.30
CA GLU A 527 16.86 -2.89 4.28
C GLU A 527 17.66 -1.78 3.58
N THR A 528 18.45 -2.17 2.57
CA THR A 528 19.29 -1.23 1.81
C THR A 528 18.42 -0.17 1.12
N GLU A 529 17.27 -0.56 0.57
CA GLU A 529 16.29 0.35 -0.03
C GLU A 529 15.70 1.33 0.98
N ARG A 530 15.52 0.93 2.24
CA ARG A 530 15.02 1.82 3.28
C ARG A 530 16.05 2.88 3.68
N ILE A 531 17.31 2.48 3.72
CA ILE A 531 18.44 3.39 3.95
C ILE A 531 18.55 4.38 2.78
N LEU A 532 18.53 3.89 1.53
CA LEU A 532 18.52 4.75 0.34
C LEU A 532 17.35 5.74 0.35
N ALA A 533 16.14 5.30 0.67
CA ALA A 533 14.97 6.17 0.77
C ALA A 533 15.10 7.24 1.86
N TRP A 534 15.82 6.95 2.95
CA TRP A 534 16.12 7.94 3.99
C TRP A 534 17.21 8.92 3.53
N LEU A 535 18.24 8.42 2.83
CA LEU A 535 19.35 9.22 2.28
C LEU A 535 18.90 10.18 1.17
N ASP A 536 17.98 9.75 0.32
CA ASP A 536 17.47 10.52 -0.83
C ASP A 536 16.58 11.71 -0.44
N ARG A 537 16.31 11.91 0.86
CA ARG A 537 15.51 13.04 1.33
C ARG A 537 16.33 14.34 1.28
N PRO A 538 15.77 15.46 0.79
CA PRO A 538 16.52 16.70 0.59
C PRO A 538 17.15 17.31 1.86
N ASP A 539 16.59 16.99 3.02
CA ASP A 539 17.04 17.46 4.33
C ASP A 539 18.15 16.60 4.94
N THR A 540 18.51 15.49 4.31
CA THR A 540 19.64 14.66 4.72
C THR A 540 20.97 15.34 4.41
N ARG A 541 21.93 15.19 5.32
CA ARG A 541 23.31 15.69 5.22
C ARG A 541 24.26 14.51 5.25
N LEU A 542 25.08 14.37 4.21
CA LEU A 542 26.21 13.46 4.23
C LEU A 542 27.30 14.08 5.10
N VAL A 543 27.77 13.33 6.09
CA VAL A 543 28.77 13.81 7.06
C VAL A 543 30.14 13.27 6.69
N GLU A 544 30.24 11.96 6.49
CA GLU A 544 31.48 11.28 6.10
C GLU A 544 31.18 10.10 5.18
N THR A 545 32.07 9.82 4.23
CA THR A 545 32.00 8.65 3.36
C THR A 545 33.40 8.06 3.18
N SER A 546 33.50 6.73 3.12
CA SER A 546 34.78 6.05 2.86
C SER A 546 35.24 6.15 1.40
N GLY A 547 34.41 6.72 0.52
CA GLY A 547 34.64 6.87 -0.91
C GLY A 547 33.48 7.62 -1.56
N ASP A 548 33.50 7.72 -2.89
CA ASP A 548 32.50 8.48 -3.63
C ASP A 548 31.18 7.71 -3.74
N TRP A 549 30.10 8.33 -3.26
CA TRP A 549 28.75 7.81 -3.46
C TRP A 549 28.24 8.23 -4.84
N VAL A 550 28.49 7.38 -5.84
CA VAL A 550 28.22 7.71 -7.26
C VAL A 550 27.25 6.74 -7.93
N SER A 551 26.50 7.28 -8.89
CA SER A 551 25.68 6.53 -9.83
C SER A 551 26.18 6.77 -11.26
N PRO A 552 26.10 5.76 -12.17
CA PRO A 552 26.49 5.96 -13.56
C PRO A 552 25.67 7.07 -14.24
N ALA A 553 26.33 8.00 -14.93
CA ALA A 553 25.66 9.11 -15.63
C ALA A 553 24.68 8.62 -16.71
N ARG A 554 25.06 7.57 -17.45
CA ARG A 554 24.20 6.86 -18.42
C ARG A 554 23.43 5.70 -17.80
N GLY A 555 23.27 5.70 -16.47
CA GLY A 555 22.60 4.65 -15.71
C GLY A 555 21.14 4.45 -16.08
N ALA A 556 20.57 3.34 -15.61
CA ALA A 556 19.18 2.97 -15.88
C ALA A 556 18.15 3.98 -15.33
N ALA A 557 18.52 4.74 -14.29
CA ALA A 557 17.62 5.70 -13.65
C ALA A 557 17.10 6.79 -14.60
N ARG A 558 17.81 7.11 -15.69
CA ARG A 558 17.32 8.07 -16.71
C ARG A 558 16.07 7.60 -17.45
N PHE A 559 15.82 6.29 -17.46
CA PHE A 559 14.61 5.70 -18.04
C PHE A 559 13.47 5.59 -17.02
N SER A 560 13.56 6.20 -15.83
CA SER A 560 12.50 6.11 -14.81
C SER A 560 11.15 6.65 -15.32
N SER A 561 11.15 7.71 -16.14
CA SER A 561 9.94 8.24 -16.77
C SER A 561 9.31 7.25 -17.75
N LEU A 562 10.12 6.60 -18.57
CA LEU A 562 9.71 5.52 -19.47
C LEU A 562 9.14 4.33 -18.69
N LEU A 563 9.84 3.90 -17.63
CA LEU A 563 9.42 2.81 -16.76
C LEU A 563 8.05 3.10 -16.14
N ASN A 564 7.88 4.29 -15.53
CA ASN A 564 6.62 4.70 -14.92
C ASN A 564 5.46 4.72 -15.91
N ARG A 565 5.67 5.26 -17.13
CA ARG A 565 4.65 5.25 -18.20
C ARG A 565 4.29 3.83 -18.63
N ALA A 566 5.30 2.97 -18.82
CA ALA A 566 5.10 1.59 -19.24
C ALA A 566 4.37 0.77 -18.18
N GLU A 567 4.64 1.01 -16.89
CA GLU A 567 3.95 0.40 -15.76
C GLU A 567 2.51 0.88 -15.62
N ALA A 568 2.25 2.19 -15.78
CA ALA A 568 0.90 2.75 -15.77
C ALA A 568 0.04 2.11 -16.86
N ALA A 569 0.55 2.06 -18.09
CA ALA A 569 -0.11 1.42 -19.23
C ALA A 569 -0.33 -0.09 -19.02
N ALA A 570 0.58 -0.80 -18.36
CA ALA A 570 0.41 -2.22 -18.04
C ALA A 570 -0.63 -2.47 -16.93
N SER A 571 -0.85 -1.50 -16.05
CA SER A 571 -1.81 -1.58 -14.94
C SER A 571 -3.23 -1.13 -15.29
N GLY A 572 -3.48 -0.72 -16.55
CA GLY A 572 -4.77 -0.18 -16.99
C GLY A 572 -5.13 1.18 -16.37
N ARG A 573 -4.16 1.87 -15.75
CA ARG A 573 -4.32 3.22 -15.20
C ARG A 573 -3.86 4.22 -16.23
N ASP A 574 -4.73 4.57 -17.18
CA ASP A 574 -4.45 5.68 -18.08
C ASP A 574 -4.59 7.02 -17.32
N SER A 575 -3.45 7.72 -17.28
CA SER A 575 -3.27 9.17 -17.28
C SER A 575 -4.44 10.08 -16.89
N ALA A 576 -4.42 10.55 -15.64
CA ALA A 576 -4.94 11.86 -15.25
C ALA A 576 -3.97 12.58 -14.29
N VAL A 577 -2.65 12.47 -14.48
CA VAL A 577 -1.66 13.33 -13.81
C VAL A 577 -0.44 13.47 -14.72
N CYS A 578 -0.56 14.24 -15.80
CA CYS A 578 0.62 14.75 -16.51
C CYS A 578 0.27 16.05 -17.24
N SER A 579 -0.07 17.08 -16.47
CA SER A 579 -0.21 18.46 -16.97
C SER A 579 0.00 19.46 -15.82
N SER A 580 1.23 19.54 -15.31
CA SER A 580 1.71 20.72 -14.57
C SER A 580 3.23 20.75 -14.37
N VAL A 581 4.02 20.51 -15.42
CA VAL A 581 5.38 21.07 -15.50
C VAL A 581 5.65 21.42 -16.97
N THR A 582 5.05 22.51 -17.43
CA THR A 582 5.54 23.23 -18.61
C THR A 582 6.80 23.97 -18.21
N ASP A 583 7.91 23.51 -18.78
CA ASP A 583 8.84 24.32 -19.57
C ASP A 583 8.99 25.79 -19.14
N ARG A 584 10.07 26.07 -18.42
CA ARG A 584 10.71 27.39 -18.38
C ARG A 584 12.22 27.20 -18.34
N SER A 585 12.81 26.96 -19.51
CA SER A 585 14.18 27.36 -19.81
C SER A 585 14.21 28.20 -21.08
N ASP A 586 14.04 29.50 -20.94
CA ASP A 586 14.82 30.50 -21.67
C ASP A 586 14.45 31.90 -21.16
N ASP A 587 15.33 32.52 -20.38
CA ASP A 587 15.66 33.93 -20.62
C ASP A 587 17.06 34.23 -20.06
N ARG A 588 18.01 34.39 -20.98
CA ARG A 588 19.29 35.03 -20.71
C ARG A 588 19.07 36.54 -20.65
N ARG A 589 19.03 37.12 -19.44
CA ARG A 589 19.46 38.52 -19.26
C ARG A 589 20.21 38.72 -17.95
N SER A 590 21.51 38.99 -18.11
CA SER A 590 22.27 40.03 -17.42
C SER A 590 21.53 40.75 -16.28
N HIS A 591 22.04 40.65 -15.05
CA HIS A 591 22.62 41.80 -14.35
C HIS A 591 23.41 41.35 -13.10
N ARG A 592 24.52 42.06 -12.90
CA ARG A 592 25.46 41.97 -11.77
C ARG A 592 24.78 42.33 -10.44
N LEU A 593 25.04 41.56 -9.39
CA LEU A 593 25.77 41.93 -8.17
C LEU A 593 25.89 40.72 -7.24
#